data_AF-A0A9E1SMQ7-F1
#
_entry.id   AF-A0A9E1SMQ7-F1
#
_cell.length_a   1.000
_cell.length_b   1.000
_cell.length_c   1.000
_cell.angle_alpha   90.00
_cell.angle_beta   90.00
_cell.angle_gamma   90.00
#
_symmetry.space_group_name_H-M   'P 1'
#
loop_
_entity.id
_entity.type
_entity.pdbx_description
1 polymer ?
#
loop_
_entity_poly.entity_id
_entity_poly.type
_entity_poly.pdbx_seq_one_letter_code
_entity_poly.pdbx_strand_id
1 'polypeptide(L)'
;MTKDQPPRKSLRQRVADRKRGIKEVRPVSARKKRLLRLLRLFLTASQYAGLLMLLLSMGGIVANNYQIENTNLIIIYCAMFLFGRFGLTIIKSVTTFR
;
A
#
# COMPACT_ATOMS: atom_id res chain seq x y z
N MET A 1 -22.06 6.06 23.22
CA MET A 1 -21.56 7.38 22.72
C MET A 1 -20.24 7.17 22.01
N THR A 2 -20.26 7.14 20.69
CA THR A 2 -19.11 6.94 19.79
C THR A 2 -18.25 8.22 19.74
N LYS A 3 -17.03 8.15 20.25
CA LYS A 3 -16.20 9.29 20.68
C LYS A 3 -15.27 9.91 19.62
N ASP A 4 -15.47 9.64 18.33
CA ASP A 4 -14.48 10.01 17.28
C ASP A 4 -15.07 10.79 16.10
N GLN A 5 -16.07 11.65 16.31
CA GLN A 5 -16.41 12.67 15.32
C GLN A 5 -15.76 14.00 15.72
N PRO A 6 -14.87 14.58 14.90
CA PRO A 6 -14.32 15.89 15.22
C PRO A 6 -15.48 16.89 15.32
N PRO A 7 -15.46 17.79 16.32
CA PRO A 7 -16.53 18.75 16.53
C PRO A 7 -16.75 19.55 15.24
N ARG A 8 -18.03 19.71 14.85
CA ARG A 8 -18.42 20.41 13.62
C ARG A 8 -17.87 21.84 13.70
N LYS A 9 -16.96 22.21 12.80
CA LYS A 9 -16.41 23.58 12.70
C LYS A 9 -17.54 24.59 12.57
N SER A 10 -17.42 25.73 13.25
CA SER A 10 -18.40 26.81 13.18
C SER A 10 -18.43 27.43 11.77
N LEU A 11 -19.58 27.98 11.36
CA LEU A 11 -19.76 28.58 10.03
C LEU A 11 -18.69 29.64 9.74
N ARG A 12 -18.33 30.47 10.73
CA ARG A 12 -17.29 31.51 10.60
C ARG A 12 -15.92 30.92 10.28
N GLN A 13 -15.51 29.85 10.95
CA GLN A 13 -14.25 29.15 10.68
C GLN A 13 -14.24 28.51 9.29
N ARG A 14 -15.36 27.91 8.86
CA ARG A 14 -15.47 27.31 7.51
C ARG A 14 -15.41 28.33 6.37
N VAL A 15 -15.87 29.56 6.61
CA VAL A 15 -15.76 30.67 5.65
C VAL A 15 -14.33 31.21 5.62
N ALA A 16 -13.69 31.37 6.79
CA ALA A 16 -12.30 31.79 6.87
C ALA A 16 -11.34 30.78 6.21
N ASP A 17 -11.52 29.48 6.47
CA ASP A 17 -10.75 28.40 5.86
C ASP A 17 -10.92 28.37 4.34
N ARG A 18 -12.16 28.57 3.83
CA ARG A 18 -12.43 28.70 2.39
C ARG A 18 -11.74 29.92 1.77
N LYS A 19 -11.77 31.08 2.44
CA LYS A 19 -11.05 32.29 1.99
C LYS A 19 -9.54 32.11 1.99
N ARG A 20 -9.00 31.28 2.90
CA ARG A 20 -7.57 30.92 2.97
C ARG A 20 -7.17 29.76 2.05
N GLY A 21 -8.10 29.23 1.24
CA GLY A 21 -7.82 28.10 0.33
C GLY A 21 -7.61 26.76 1.03
N ILE A 22 -7.90 26.64 2.33
CA ILE A 22 -7.72 25.42 3.10
C ILE A 22 -8.86 24.45 2.77
N LYS A 23 -8.54 23.34 2.10
CA LYS A 23 -9.51 22.27 1.82
C LYS A 23 -9.83 21.51 3.11
N GLU A 24 -11.12 21.34 3.42
CA GLU A 24 -11.57 20.52 4.55
C GLU A 24 -11.20 19.05 4.31
N VAL A 25 -10.15 18.57 4.98
CA VAL A 25 -9.77 17.15 4.98
C VAL A 25 -10.87 16.37 5.69
N ARG A 26 -11.73 15.68 4.93
CA ARG A 26 -12.75 14.81 5.51
C ARG A 26 -12.06 13.67 6.25
N PRO A 27 -12.31 13.47 7.56
CA PRO A 27 -11.73 12.34 8.28
C PRO A 27 -12.15 11.03 7.60
N VAL A 28 -11.18 10.22 7.22
CA VAL A 28 -11.42 8.89 6.65
C VAL A 28 -12.10 8.04 7.72
N SER A 29 -13.22 7.40 7.39
CA SER A 29 -13.96 6.59 8.37
C SER A 29 -13.06 5.52 8.99
N ALA A 30 -13.26 5.23 10.28
CA ALA A 30 -12.42 4.29 11.04
C ALA A 30 -12.33 2.90 10.36
N ARG A 31 -13.41 2.45 9.70
CA ARG A 31 -13.43 1.21 8.91
C ARG A 31 -12.49 1.26 7.71
N LYS A 32 -12.49 2.37 6.94
CA LYS A 32 -11.59 2.55 5.79
C LYS A 32 -10.11 2.62 6.23
N LYS A 33 -9.83 3.22 7.38
CA LYS A 33 -8.46 3.27 7.95
C LYS A 33 -7.95 1.87 8.33
N ARG A 34 -8.79 1.03 8.93
CA ARG A 34 -8.43 -0.37 9.24
C ARG A 34 -8.19 -1.19 7.98
N LEU A 35 -9.07 -1.06 6.98
CA LEU A 35 -8.94 -1.76 5.71
C LEU A 35 -7.64 -1.37 4.98
N LEU A 36 -7.33 -0.08 4.89
CA LEU A 36 -6.08 0.39 4.26
C LEU A 36 -4.82 -0.12 4.97
N ARG A 37 -4.86 -0.25 6.30
CA ARG A 37 -3.73 -0.83 7.06
C ARG A 37 -3.54 -2.31 6.73
N LEU A 38 -4.62 -3.10 6.74
CA LEU A 38 -4.58 -4.52 6.39
C LEU A 38 -4.11 -4.72 4.94
N LEU A 39 -4.65 -3.94 4.01
CA LEU A 39 -4.29 -4.01 2.59
C LEU A 39 -2.81 -3.65 2.39
N ARG A 40 -2.33 -2.59 3.05
CA ARG A 40 -0.91 -2.22 3.02
C ARG A 40 -0.04 -3.34 3.56
N LEU A 41 -0.42 -3.95 4.69
CA LEU A 41 0.33 -5.03 5.32
C LEU A 41 0.41 -6.27 4.40
N PHE A 42 -0.72 -6.65 3.80
CA PHE A 42 -0.78 -7.75 2.83
C PHE A 42 0.11 -7.50 1.62
N LEU A 43 0.04 -6.30 1.03
CA LEU A 43 0.85 -5.95 -0.14
C LEU A 43 2.35 -5.89 0.17
N THR A 44 2.74 -5.37 1.35
CA THR A 44 4.13 -5.43 1.81
C THR A 44 4.57 -6.87 2.00
N ALA A 45 3.75 -7.71 2.64
CA ALA A 45 4.08 -9.11 2.87
C ALA A 45 4.26 -9.86 1.54
N SER A 46 3.34 -9.68 0.59
CA SER A 46 3.45 -10.22 -0.77
C SER A 46 4.72 -9.76 -1.49
N GLN A 47 5.08 -8.48 -1.37
CA GLN A 47 6.29 -7.95 -1.99
C GLN A 47 7.55 -8.60 -1.41
N TYR A 48 7.68 -8.65 -0.08
CA TYR A 48 8.87 -9.21 0.58
C TYR A 48 8.95 -10.74 0.41
N ALA A 49 7.81 -11.44 0.43
CA ALA A 49 7.76 -12.86 0.14
C ALA A 49 8.22 -13.15 -1.30
N GLY A 50 7.77 -12.35 -2.28
CA GLY A 50 8.18 -12.50 -3.68
C GLY A 50 9.68 -12.26 -3.85
N LEU A 51 10.21 -11.23 -3.19
CA LEU A 51 11.64 -10.94 -3.18
C LEU A 51 12.46 -12.08 -2.56
N LEU A 52 12.00 -12.62 -1.42
CA LEU A 52 12.68 -13.72 -0.73
C LEU A 52 12.72 -14.98 -1.61
N MET A 53 11.61 -15.32 -2.26
CA MET A 53 11.54 -16.46 -3.16
C MET A 53 12.44 -16.30 -4.39
N LEU A 54 12.53 -15.10 -4.97
CA LEU A 54 13.48 -14.80 -6.04
C LEU A 54 14.92 -14.99 -5.59
N LEU A 55 15.25 -14.55 -4.37
CA LEU A 55 16.59 -14.67 -3.81
C LEU A 55 16.98 -16.13 -3.57
N LEU A 56 16.06 -16.94 -3.04
CA LEU A 56 16.24 -18.39 -2.88
C LEU A 56 16.36 -19.11 -4.23
N SER A 57 15.52 -18.75 -5.19
CA SER A 57 15.57 -19.30 -6.56
C SER A 57 16.91 -18.98 -7.22
N MET A 58 17.44 -17.78 -7.03
CA MET A 58 18.75 -17.38 -7.54
C MET A 58 19.87 -18.19 -6.88
N GLY A 59 19.80 -18.42 -5.56
CA GLY A 59 20.72 -19.30 -4.85
C GLY A 59 20.72 -20.73 -5.39
N GLY A 60 19.54 -21.28 -5.70
CA GLY A 60 19.42 -22.61 -6.33
C GLY A 60 20.03 -22.68 -7.73
N ILE A 61 19.85 -21.64 -8.55
CA ILE A 61 20.44 -21.56 -9.90
C ILE A 61 21.97 -21.53 -9.81
N VAL A 62 22.54 -20.76 -8.89
CA VAL A 62 24.00 -20.68 -8.69
C VAL A 62 24.55 -22.02 -8.20
N ALA A 63 23.85 -22.70 -7.30
CA ALA A 63 24.26 -24.01 -6.80
C ALA A 63 24.20 -25.12 -7.88
N ASN A 64 23.27 -25.02 -8.82
CA ASN A 64 23.05 -26.00 -9.89
C ASN A 64 23.75 -25.63 -11.22
N ASN A 65 24.92 -25.01 -11.19
CA ASN A 65 25.71 -24.67 -12.38
C ASN A 65 24.93 -23.84 -13.43
N TYR A 66 24.09 -22.90 -12.99
CA TYR A 66 23.28 -22.03 -13.85
C TYR A 66 22.20 -22.73 -14.69
N GLN A 67 21.81 -23.96 -14.34
CA GLN A 67 20.66 -24.58 -14.98
C GLN A 67 19.35 -23.95 -14.48
N ILE A 68 18.61 -23.34 -15.41
CA ILE A 68 17.30 -22.75 -15.14
C ILE A 68 16.26 -23.84 -15.40
N GLU A 69 15.96 -24.64 -14.39
CA GLU A 69 14.97 -25.72 -14.52
C GLU A 69 13.52 -25.20 -14.45
N ASN A 70 13.29 -24.09 -13.74
CA ASN A 70 11.95 -23.67 -13.34
C ASN A 70 11.64 -22.21 -13.67
N THR A 71 11.69 -21.84 -14.95
CA THR A 71 11.38 -20.48 -15.44
C THR A 71 9.98 -20.00 -15.03
N ASN A 72 8.99 -20.89 -15.00
CA ASN A 72 7.62 -20.56 -14.59
C ASN A 72 7.54 -20.08 -13.13
N LEU A 73 8.32 -20.68 -12.22
CA LEU A 73 8.36 -20.25 -10.81
C LEU A 73 8.96 -18.86 -10.68
N ILE A 74 10.02 -18.57 -11.44
CA ILE A 74 10.66 -17.24 -11.47
C ILE A 74 9.66 -16.18 -11.93
N ILE A 75 8.89 -16.45 -12.99
CA ILE A 75 7.86 -15.54 -13.49
C ILE A 75 6.79 -15.28 -12.41
N ILE A 76 6.34 -16.32 -11.70
CA ILE A 76 5.35 -16.18 -10.63
C ILE A 76 5.90 -15.33 -9.47
N TYR A 77 7.15 -15.56 -9.04
CA TYR A 77 7.75 -14.78 -7.96
C TYR A 77 7.97 -13.32 -8.35
N CYS A 78 8.39 -13.07 -9.60
CA CYS A 78 8.44 -11.72 -10.18
C CYS A 78 7.07 -11.05 -10.19
N ALA A 79 6.03 -11.75 -10.64
CA ALA A 79 4.66 -11.23 -10.65
C ALA A 79 4.17 -10.89 -9.24
N MET A 80 4.45 -11.74 -8.26
CA MET A 80 4.08 -11.53 -6.86
C MET A 80 4.79 -10.30 -6.25
N PHE A 81 6.07 -10.10 -6.57
CA PHE A 81 6.82 -8.91 -6.18
C PHE A 81 6.24 -7.64 -6.82
N LEU A 82 6.03 -7.66 -8.14
CA LEU A 82 5.51 -6.53 -8.90
C LEU A 82 4.11 -6.15 -8.42
N PHE A 83 3.22 -7.12 -8.21
CA PHE A 83 1.87 -6.89 -7.69
C PHE A 83 1.89 -6.15 -6.34
N GLY A 84 2.71 -6.61 -5.39
CA GLY A 84 2.90 -5.92 -4.12
C GLY A 84 3.39 -4.48 -4.28
N ARG A 85 4.38 -4.27 -5.16
CA ARG A 85 4.98 -2.94 -5.42
C ARG A 85 4.00 -1.97 -6.08
N PHE A 86 3.26 -2.43 -7.10
CA PHE A 86 2.24 -1.64 -7.78
C PHE A 86 1.10 -1.27 -6.83
N GLY A 87 0.60 -2.24 -6.06
CA GLY A 87 -0.47 -1.99 -5.08
C GLY A 87 -0.06 -0.94 -4.04
N LEU A 88 1.16 -1.01 -3.51
CA LEU A 88 1.65 0.00 -2.55
C LEU A 88 1.80 1.38 -3.17
N THR A 89 2.26 1.45 -4.43
CA THR A 89 2.41 2.70 -5.16
C THR A 89 1.06 3.37 -5.40
N ILE A 90 0.03 2.59 -5.77
CA ILE A 90 -1.34 3.09 -5.95
C ILE A 90 -1.93 3.59 -4.63
N ILE A 91 -1.77 2.84 -3.53
CA ILE A 91 -2.24 3.30 -2.21
C ILE A 91 -1.54 4.60 -1.84
N LYS A 92 -0.23 4.70 -2.07
CA LYS A 92 0.55 5.91 -1.76
C LYS A 92 0.05 7.10 -2.59
N SER A 93 -0.13 6.94 -3.91
CA SER A 93 -0.63 8.02 -4.78
C SER A 93 -2.02 8.49 -4.34
N VAL A 94 -2.96 7.56 -4.10
CA VAL A 94 -4.32 7.90 -3.64
C VAL A 94 -4.31 8.62 -2.28
N THR A 95 -3.34 8.30 -1.40
CA THR A 95 -3.22 8.98 -0.10
C THR A 95 -2.54 10.35 -0.22
N THR A 96 -1.62 10.54 -1.17
CA THR A 96 -0.94 11.82 -1.41
C THR A 96 -1.80 12.83 -2.16
N PHE A 97 -2.70 12.38 -3.05
CA PHE A 97 -3.62 13.25 -3.79
C PHE A 97 -4.86 13.70 -2.99
N ARG A 98 -5.01 13.25 -1.74
CA ARG A 98 -6.19 13.50 -0.90
C ARG A 98 -5.88 14.41 0.28
#